data_AF-A0A1F0CH14-F1
#
_entry.id   AF-A0A1F0CH14-F1
#
_cell.length_a   1.000
_cell.length_b   1.000
_cell.length_c   1.000
_cell.angle_alpha   90.00
_cell.angle_beta   90.00
_cell.angle_gamma   90.00
#
_symmetry.space_group_name_H-M   'P 1'
#
loop_
_entity.id
_entity.type
_entity.pdbx_description
1 polymer ?
#
loop_
_entity_poly.entity_id
_entity_poly.type
_entity_poly.pdbx_seq_one_letter_code
_entity_poly.pdbx_strand_id
1 'polypeptide(L)'
;MRIKWFSLVRITGLLLVLLYHFFKNSFPGGFVGVDIFFTFSGFLITALLIDEFSKTKKIDFVSFCRRRFYRIFPPLVLMVLVTIPFVFLVKSDFRASIGSQIMTALGFTSNFYEILTGGNYESQFIPHLFVHTWSLSIEVHFYVLWGLTVWLLSKRSKDQKQLRGTLFLISMGIFGVSFLTMFVRAFFVDNFSTIYFSTLSHIFPFFLGAMVATISGIREITGRFKKNIKNLTLKHNLIMMGSAFAGLMILTFALDFDNRLTYLFGFVLSSIFASVMIYNARILHEHTPDISEPFVITYLADISYGMYLFHWPFYIIFSRLSPNWIAVILTVVLSAVFSTLSFYIIEPFILGRKPKFLDYEFDLLPYKKWLFSIGGVLTLITVVTMLTAPSIGSFETELLQNSLQQARTNTNRTHTLAAGDAGALSDVTVIGDSVALRSSAAFNKLLPEVQLDAAVSRNFSKSFDIFENRIQNKALSKIVVLAVGVNSLDNYKTDLSQFIKSLPKGHRLIIVTPYNAKNMSQVTTVRDYELSLMKKYNYITVADWYKVATEHPEIWGNTDGVHYSDSDTTGADLYVSNVKKAIQKSAQRAAK
;
A
#
# COMPACT_ATOMS: atom_id res chain seq x y z
N MET A 1 -10.58 -20.60 -25.39
CA MET A 1 -11.92 -19.97 -25.29
C MET A 1 -11.78 -18.79 -24.36
N ARG A 2 -11.97 -17.57 -24.88
CA ARG A 2 -12.08 -16.35 -24.06
C ARG A 2 -13.48 -16.35 -23.46
N ILE A 3 -13.58 -16.27 -22.14
CA ILE A 3 -14.87 -16.12 -21.47
C ILE A 3 -15.24 -14.66 -21.49
N LYS A 4 -16.43 -14.39 -22.01
CA LYS A 4 -16.90 -13.03 -22.20
C LYS A 4 -17.20 -12.38 -20.85
N TRP A 5 -17.05 -11.07 -20.78
CA TRP A 5 -17.40 -10.21 -19.64
C TRP A 5 -16.50 -10.35 -18.41
N PHE A 6 -15.59 -11.33 -18.37
CA PHE A 6 -14.49 -11.36 -17.40
C PHE A 6 -13.57 -10.13 -17.51
N SER A 7 -13.54 -9.50 -18.69
CA SER A 7 -12.87 -8.21 -18.90
C SER A 7 -13.37 -7.13 -17.94
N LEU A 8 -14.68 -7.09 -17.65
CA LEU A 8 -15.27 -6.10 -16.73
C LEU A 8 -14.73 -6.27 -15.31
N VAL A 9 -14.64 -7.51 -14.83
CA VAL A 9 -14.08 -7.80 -13.49
C VAL A 9 -12.64 -7.33 -13.38
N ARG A 10 -11.81 -7.59 -14.40
CA ARG A 10 -10.40 -7.16 -14.44
C ARG A 10 -10.26 -5.65 -14.49
N ILE A 11 -11.07 -4.98 -15.31
CA ILE A 11 -11.06 -3.52 -15.43
C ILE A 11 -11.50 -2.88 -14.12
N THR A 12 -12.52 -3.42 -13.44
CA THR A 12 -12.92 -2.95 -12.10
C THR A 12 -11.77 -3.08 -11.11
N GLY A 13 -11.10 -4.24 -11.03
CA GLY A 13 -9.91 -4.42 -10.18
C GLY A 13 -8.83 -3.38 -10.47
N LEU A 14 -8.48 -3.18 -11.74
CA LEU A 14 -7.46 -2.19 -12.15
C LEU A 14 -7.89 -0.77 -11.79
N LEU A 15 -9.13 -0.39 -12.13
CA LEU A 15 -9.65 0.96 -11.93
C LEU A 15 -9.59 1.34 -10.45
N LEU A 16 -10.02 0.47 -9.54
CA LEU A 16 -10.01 0.77 -8.11
C LEU A 16 -8.58 0.97 -7.58
N VAL A 17 -7.62 0.14 -8.02
CA VAL A 17 -6.21 0.31 -7.67
C VAL A 17 -5.67 1.65 -8.18
N LEU A 18 -5.94 2.00 -9.44
CA LEU A 18 -5.48 3.26 -10.03
C LEU A 18 -6.11 4.47 -9.30
N LEU A 19 -7.42 4.44 -9.03
CA LEU A 19 -8.11 5.51 -8.29
C LEU A 19 -7.51 5.71 -6.90
N TYR A 20 -7.21 4.62 -6.20
CA TYR A 20 -6.57 4.68 -4.89
C TYR A 20 -5.17 5.29 -4.96
N HIS A 21 -4.31 4.85 -5.89
CA HIS A 21 -2.94 5.36 -5.96
C HIS A 21 -2.89 6.82 -6.45
N PHE A 22 -3.73 7.20 -7.42
CA PHE A 22 -3.74 8.55 -7.99
C PHE A 22 -4.47 9.58 -7.13
N PHE A 23 -5.51 9.14 -6.41
CA PHE A 23 -6.45 10.02 -5.73
C PHE A 23 -6.87 9.46 -4.36
N LYS A 24 -5.90 8.98 -3.57
CA LYS A 24 -6.09 8.36 -2.25
C LYS A 24 -7.10 9.09 -1.36
N ASN A 25 -7.00 10.42 -1.24
CA ASN A 25 -7.89 11.22 -0.40
C ASN A 25 -9.36 11.18 -0.85
N SER A 26 -9.63 10.93 -2.13
CA SER A 26 -10.98 10.85 -2.69
C SER A 26 -11.50 9.41 -2.76
N PHE A 27 -10.61 8.42 -2.86
CA PHE A 27 -10.94 7.00 -3.00
C PHE A 27 -10.11 6.15 -2.00
N PRO A 28 -10.26 6.39 -0.69
CA PRO A 28 -9.41 5.79 0.34
C PRO A 28 -9.49 4.26 0.35
N GLY A 29 -10.63 3.68 -0.03
CA GLY A 29 -10.87 2.24 -0.05
C GLY A 29 -10.53 1.54 -1.35
N GLY A 30 -10.01 2.23 -2.38
CA GLY A 30 -9.77 1.62 -3.69
C GLY A 30 -8.68 0.53 -3.70
N PHE A 31 -7.87 0.42 -2.63
CA PHE A 31 -6.89 -0.66 -2.45
C PHE A 31 -7.52 -2.06 -2.49
N VAL A 32 -8.83 -2.19 -2.23
CA VAL A 32 -9.55 -3.48 -2.33
C VAL A 32 -9.65 -4.00 -3.77
N GLY A 33 -9.25 -3.22 -4.77
CA GLY A 33 -9.12 -3.68 -6.15
C GLY A 33 -8.16 -4.86 -6.30
N VAL A 34 -7.16 -4.98 -5.41
CA VAL A 34 -6.24 -6.13 -5.39
C VAL A 34 -6.98 -7.43 -5.04
N ASP A 35 -7.94 -7.40 -4.10
CA ASP A 35 -8.75 -8.55 -3.73
C ASP A 35 -9.62 -9.06 -4.88
N ILE A 36 -10.04 -8.17 -5.77
CA ILE A 36 -10.77 -8.54 -6.99
C ILE A 36 -9.85 -9.37 -7.90
N PHE A 37 -8.59 -8.96 -8.07
CA PHE A 37 -7.60 -9.73 -8.81
C PHE A 37 -7.31 -11.08 -8.15
N PHE A 38 -7.10 -11.11 -6.84
CA PHE A 38 -6.88 -12.36 -6.10
C PHE A 38 -8.04 -13.33 -6.25
N THR A 39 -9.27 -12.85 -6.05
CA THR A 39 -10.49 -13.66 -6.23
C THR A 39 -10.62 -14.15 -7.67
N PHE A 40 -10.36 -13.29 -8.66
CA PHE A 40 -10.40 -13.65 -10.08
C PHE A 40 -9.34 -14.71 -10.45
N SER A 41 -8.13 -14.56 -9.94
CA SER A 41 -7.03 -15.51 -10.16
C SER A 41 -7.31 -16.85 -9.50
N GLY A 42 -7.84 -16.85 -8.27
CA GLY A 42 -8.31 -18.05 -7.59
C GLY A 42 -9.34 -18.83 -8.39
N PHE A 43 -10.31 -18.11 -8.96
CA PHE A 43 -11.30 -18.69 -9.87
C PHE A 43 -10.67 -19.29 -11.13
N LEU A 44 -9.86 -18.50 -11.84
CA LEU A 44 -9.33 -18.89 -13.14
C LEU A 44 -8.40 -20.11 -13.05
N ILE A 45 -7.48 -20.11 -12.08
CA ILE A 45 -6.53 -21.23 -11.90
C ILE A 45 -7.28 -22.51 -11.57
N THR A 46 -8.20 -22.45 -10.61
CA THR A 46 -8.97 -23.61 -10.16
C THR A 46 -9.82 -24.17 -11.30
N ALA A 47 -10.54 -23.32 -12.03
CA ALA A 47 -11.38 -23.75 -13.14
C ALA A 47 -10.56 -24.38 -14.28
N LEU A 48 -9.39 -23.80 -14.63
CA LEU A 48 -8.53 -24.34 -15.68
C LEU A 48 -7.97 -25.72 -15.32
N LEU A 49 -7.56 -25.93 -14.07
CA LEU A 49 -7.05 -27.22 -13.60
C LEU A 49 -8.16 -28.29 -13.54
N ILE A 50 -9.38 -27.90 -13.15
CA ILE A 50 -10.56 -28.78 -13.22
C ILE A 50 -10.88 -29.17 -14.67
N ASP A 51 -10.81 -28.23 -15.61
CA ASP A 51 -11.04 -28.50 -17.04
C ASP A 51 -9.96 -29.44 -17.62
N GLU A 52 -8.69 -29.24 -17.24
CA GLU A 52 -7.57 -30.10 -17.66
C GLU A 52 -7.75 -31.54 -17.15
N PHE A 53 -8.10 -31.68 -15.86
CA PHE A 53 -8.38 -32.97 -15.25
C PHE A 53 -9.60 -33.66 -15.88
N SER A 54 -10.66 -32.90 -16.19
CA SER A 54 -11.85 -33.48 -16.82
C SER A 54 -11.52 -34.13 -18.16
N LYS A 55 -10.67 -33.48 -18.95
CA LYS A 55 -10.28 -33.92 -20.30
C LYS A 55 -9.28 -35.06 -20.31
N THR A 56 -8.27 -35.00 -19.46
CA THR A 56 -7.10 -35.90 -19.55
C THR A 56 -6.97 -36.86 -18.37
N LYS A 57 -7.81 -36.71 -17.34
CA LYS A 57 -7.71 -37.40 -16.03
C LYS A 57 -6.37 -37.21 -15.32
N LYS A 58 -5.55 -36.27 -15.79
CA LYS A 58 -4.24 -35.92 -15.26
C LYS A 58 -4.11 -34.40 -15.27
N ILE A 59 -3.15 -33.90 -14.51
CA ILE A 59 -2.77 -32.48 -14.52
C ILE A 59 -1.27 -32.44 -14.78
N ASP A 60 -0.87 -31.70 -15.82
CA ASP A 60 0.54 -31.40 -16.08
C ASP A 60 0.95 -30.14 -15.31
N PHE A 61 1.44 -30.37 -14.09
CA PHE A 61 1.89 -29.30 -13.19
C PHE A 61 3.06 -28.50 -13.77
N VAL A 62 3.99 -29.15 -14.48
CA VAL A 62 5.17 -28.47 -15.05
C VAL A 62 4.74 -27.54 -16.18
N SER A 63 3.88 -28.02 -17.09
CA SER A 63 3.32 -27.17 -18.14
C SER A 63 2.44 -26.05 -17.57
N PHE A 64 1.72 -26.30 -16.46
CA PHE A 64 0.98 -25.27 -15.75
C PHE A 64 1.93 -24.15 -15.25
N CYS A 65 2.98 -24.51 -14.50
CA CYS A 65 3.97 -23.56 -13.99
C CYS A 65 4.66 -22.80 -15.12
N ARG A 66 5.03 -23.49 -16.20
CA ARG A 66 5.63 -22.87 -17.40
C ARG A 66 4.71 -21.81 -18.01
N ARG A 67 3.42 -22.12 -18.21
CA ARG A 67 2.44 -21.17 -18.76
C ARG A 67 2.28 -19.93 -17.87
N ARG A 68 2.33 -20.10 -16.54
CA ARG A 68 2.23 -18.99 -15.60
C ARG A 68 3.49 -18.15 -15.58
N PHE A 69 4.66 -18.78 -15.55
CA PHE A 69 5.96 -18.11 -15.60
C PHE A 69 6.07 -17.19 -16.82
N TYR A 70 5.81 -17.69 -18.03
CA TYR A 70 5.89 -16.89 -19.25
C TYR A 70 4.82 -15.80 -19.36
N ARG A 71 3.75 -15.86 -18.56
CA ARG A 71 2.73 -14.80 -18.51
C ARG A 71 3.08 -13.69 -17.53
N ILE A 72 3.85 -14.00 -16.48
CA ILE A 72 4.11 -13.11 -15.34
C ILE A 72 5.52 -12.51 -15.42
N PHE A 73 6.52 -13.36 -15.63
CA PHE A 73 7.92 -12.97 -15.48
C PHE A 73 8.39 -12.01 -16.58
N PRO A 74 8.08 -12.20 -17.89
CA PRO A 74 8.57 -11.28 -18.91
C PRO A 74 8.05 -9.83 -18.75
N PRO A 75 6.75 -9.58 -18.52
CA PRO A 75 6.27 -8.21 -18.26
C PRO A 75 6.88 -7.59 -17.00
N LEU A 76 7.12 -8.38 -15.94
CA LEU A 76 7.79 -7.92 -14.73
C LEU A 76 9.23 -7.47 -15.01
N VAL A 77 10.02 -8.28 -15.72
CA VAL A 77 11.39 -7.92 -16.11
C VAL A 77 11.39 -6.66 -16.97
N LEU A 78 10.48 -6.58 -17.95
CA LEU A 78 10.36 -5.40 -18.79
C LEU A 78 10.05 -4.15 -17.96
N MET A 79 9.15 -4.26 -16.99
CA MET A 79 8.82 -3.14 -16.09
C MET A 79 10.03 -2.66 -15.30
N VAL A 80 10.82 -3.57 -14.72
CA VAL A 80 12.06 -3.19 -14.03
C VAL A 80 13.03 -2.49 -15.00
N LEU A 81 13.31 -3.10 -16.15
CA LEU A 81 14.28 -2.56 -17.11
C LEU A 81 13.90 -1.18 -17.65
N VAL A 82 12.60 -0.96 -17.90
CA VAL A 82 12.10 0.31 -18.46
C VAL A 82 12.01 1.40 -17.40
N THR A 83 11.64 1.08 -16.16
CA THR A 83 11.41 2.09 -15.13
C THR A 83 12.70 2.59 -14.48
N ILE A 84 13.75 1.77 -14.41
CA ILE A 84 15.02 2.13 -13.75
C ILE A 84 15.70 3.39 -14.34
N PRO A 85 15.83 3.56 -15.66
CA PRO A 85 16.35 4.80 -16.24
C PRO A 85 15.59 6.06 -15.79
N PHE A 86 14.28 5.97 -15.59
CA PHE A 86 13.46 7.10 -15.16
C PHE A 86 13.69 7.47 -13.68
N VAL A 87 14.20 6.56 -12.85
CA VAL A 87 14.50 6.85 -11.43
C VAL A 87 15.64 7.86 -11.30
N PHE A 88 16.49 8.02 -12.31
CA PHE A 88 17.53 9.05 -12.31
C PHE A 88 16.98 10.47 -12.45
N LEU A 89 15.71 10.63 -12.80
CA LEU A 89 15.03 11.93 -12.83
C LEU A 89 14.68 12.44 -11.43
N VAL A 90 14.64 11.57 -10.42
CA VAL A 90 14.25 11.91 -9.05
C VAL A 90 15.44 11.82 -8.08
N LYS A 91 15.22 12.30 -6.83
CA LYS A 91 16.23 12.28 -5.75
C LYS A 91 16.84 10.89 -5.56
N SER A 92 18.10 10.84 -5.17
CA SER A 92 18.86 9.60 -4.94
C SER A 92 18.22 8.68 -3.90
N ASP A 93 17.45 9.22 -2.96
CA ASP A 93 16.73 8.42 -1.96
C ASP A 93 15.76 7.40 -2.59
N PHE A 94 15.19 7.68 -3.76
CA PHE A 94 14.32 6.71 -4.46
C PHE A 94 15.09 5.52 -5.05
N ARG A 95 16.42 5.60 -5.11
CA ARG A 95 17.30 4.50 -5.48
C ARG A 95 17.82 3.74 -4.26
N ALA A 96 17.58 4.22 -3.04
CA ALA A 96 17.96 3.47 -1.84
C ALA A 96 17.31 2.08 -1.87
N SER A 97 18.06 1.06 -1.45
CA SER A 97 17.64 -0.34 -1.40
C SER A 97 17.14 -0.94 -2.73
N ILE A 98 17.33 -0.28 -3.88
CA ILE A 98 16.73 -0.71 -5.16
C ILE A 98 17.19 -2.11 -5.58
N GLY A 99 18.42 -2.51 -5.24
CA GLY A 99 18.91 -3.87 -5.43
C GLY A 99 18.04 -4.91 -4.74
N SER A 100 17.76 -4.72 -3.45
CA SER A 100 16.87 -5.59 -2.67
C SER A 100 15.43 -5.56 -3.19
N GLN A 101 14.91 -4.40 -3.59
CA GLN A 101 13.58 -4.28 -4.17
C GLN A 101 13.46 -5.06 -5.49
N ILE A 102 14.44 -4.96 -6.39
CA ILE A 102 14.46 -5.72 -7.65
C ILE A 102 14.60 -7.21 -7.39
N MET A 103 15.53 -7.62 -6.53
CA MET A 103 15.76 -9.03 -6.22
C MET A 103 14.51 -9.69 -5.62
N THR A 104 13.82 -8.99 -4.72
CA THR A 104 12.61 -9.52 -4.07
C THR A 104 11.39 -9.47 -4.99
N ALA A 105 11.28 -8.47 -5.87
CA ALA A 105 10.26 -8.46 -6.92
C ALA A 105 10.43 -9.64 -7.90
N LEU A 106 11.64 -9.84 -8.44
CA LEU A 106 11.95 -10.95 -9.36
C LEU A 106 11.90 -12.33 -8.68
N GLY A 107 12.23 -12.38 -7.39
CA GLY A 107 12.16 -13.57 -6.55
C GLY A 107 10.76 -13.90 -6.02
N PHE A 108 9.76 -13.04 -6.28
CA PHE A 108 8.40 -13.15 -5.73
C PHE A 108 8.37 -13.19 -4.19
N THR A 109 9.20 -12.39 -3.53
CA THR A 109 9.31 -12.32 -2.05
C THR A 109 9.20 -10.90 -1.50
N SER A 110 8.77 -9.94 -2.32
CA SER A 110 8.66 -8.53 -1.91
C SER A 110 7.69 -8.31 -0.75
N ASN A 111 6.65 -9.14 -0.63
CA ASN A 111 5.75 -9.09 0.52
C ASN A 111 6.45 -9.40 1.85
N PHE A 112 7.43 -10.32 1.86
CA PHE A 112 8.24 -10.60 3.05
C PHE A 112 9.26 -9.51 3.30
N TYR A 113 9.86 -8.98 2.23
CA TYR A 113 10.78 -7.84 2.32
C TYR A 113 10.13 -6.66 3.03
N GLU A 114 8.92 -6.25 2.62
CA GLU A 114 8.21 -5.12 3.24
C GLU A 114 7.81 -5.38 4.69
N ILE A 115 7.50 -6.63 5.06
CA ILE A 115 7.23 -6.99 6.47
C ILE A 115 8.52 -6.87 7.31
N LEU A 116 9.64 -7.35 6.79
CA LEU A 116 10.91 -7.40 7.51
C LEU A 116 11.56 -6.02 7.64
N THR A 117 11.40 -5.14 6.65
CA THR A 117 11.87 -3.75 6.72
C THR A 117 10.94 -2.85 7.54
N GLY A 118 9.84 -3.39 8.09
CA GLY A 118 8.87 -2.62 8.86
C GLY A 118 8.10 -1.60 8.01
N GLY A 119 8.00 -1.84 6.70
CA GLY A 119 7.36 -0.95 5.74
C GLY A 119 5.91 -0.66 6.14
N ASN A 120 5.53 0.61 6.06
CA ASN A 120 4.13 1.01 6.12
C ASN A 120 3.65 1.27 4.70
N TYR A 121 2.65 0.52 4.25
CA TYR A 121 2.11 0.59 2.89
C TYR A 121 1.63 2.01 2.54
N GLU A 122 1.14 2.76 3.52
CA GLU A 122 0.54 4.07 3.31
C GLU A 122 1.37 5.26 3.77
N SER A 123 2.23 5.08 4.77
CA SER A 123 2.96 6.19 5.41
C SER A 123 4.50 6.07 5.31
N GLN A 124 4.99 5.63 4.15
CA GLN A 124 6.40 5.76 3.78
C GLN A 124 6.69 7.14 3.17
N PHE A 125 7.67 7.86 3.74
CA PHE A 125 8.12 9.16 3.24
C PHE A 125 8.71 9.08 1.83
N ILE A 126 9.59 8.09 1.64
CA ILE A 126 10.13 7.68 0.34
C ILE A 126 9.59 6.28 0.08
N PRO A 127 8.49 6.15 -0.70
CA PRO A 127 7.92 4.85 -0.99
C PRO A 127 8.87 4.02 -1.85
N HIS A 128 8.99 2.74 -1.54
CA HIS A 128 9.69 1.79 -2.40
C HIS A 128 9.07 1.76 -3.80
N LEU A 129 9.93 1.82 -4.82
CA LEU A 129 9.53 1.90 -6.22
C LEU A 129 8.76 0.65 -6.68
N PHE A 130 9.06 -0.50 -6.08
CA PHE A 130 8.45 -1.79 -6.43
C PHE A 130 7.55 -2.36 -5.34
N VAL A 131 7.13 -1.57 -4.34
CA VAL A 131 6.30 -2.07 -3.21
C VAL A 131 5.07 -2.84 -3.69
N HIS A 132 4.34 -2.32 -4.68
CA HIS A 132 3.12 -2.93 -5.24
C HIS A 132 3.30 -4.39 -5.70
N THR A 133 4.52 -4.84 -5.99
CA THR A 133 4.81 -6.24 -6.34
C THR A 133 4.59 -7.23 -5.18
N TRP A 134 4.32 -6.75 -3.95
CA TRP A 134 3.93 -7.60 -2.83
C TRP A 134 2.72 -8.48 -3.19
N SER A 135 1.75 -7.93 -3.92
CA SER A 135 0.54 -8.65 -4.30
C SER A 135 0.84 -9.75 -5.32
N LEU A 136 1.75 -9.46 -6.25
CA LEU A 136 2.25 -10.41 -7.24
C LEU A 136 2.99 -11.58 -6.57
N SER A 137 3.77 -11.29 -5.53
CA SER A 137 4.43 -12.32 -4.71
C SER A 137 3.42 -13.29 -4.11
N ILE A 138 2.35 -12.78 -3.47
CA ILE A 138 1.26 -13.62 -2.93
C ILE A 138 0.56 -14.41 -4.04
N GLU A 139 0.32 -13.80 -5.20
CA GLU A 139 -0.31 -14.46 -6.34
C GLU A 139 0.53 -15.64 -6.86
N VAL A 140 1.86 -15.48 -6.95
CA VAL A 140 2.75 -16.57 -7.34
C VAL A 140 2.84 -17.65 -6.26
N HIS A 141 2.86 -17.29 -4.97
CA HIS A 141 2.75 -18.24 -3.87
C HIS A 141 1.48 -19.10 -4.01
N PHE A 142 0.33 -18.46 -4.28
CA PHE A 142 -0.92 -19.15 -4.54
C PHE A 142 -0.81 -20.08 -5.75
N TYR A 143 -0.25 -19.64 -6.88
CA TYR A 143 -0.13 -20.46 -8.08
C TYR A 143 0.67 -21.75 -7.83
N VAL A 144 1.81 -21.65 -7.17
CA VAL A 144 2.67 -22.80 -6.87
C VAL A 144 1.99 -23.73 -5.87
N LEU A 145 1.56 -23.20 -4.72
CA LEU A 145 0.99 -24.00 -3.64
C LEU A 145 -0.34 -24.63 -4.05
N TRP A 146 -1.27 -23.85 -4.60
CA TRP A 146 -2.58 -24.35 -5.01
C TRP A 146 -2.49 -25.27 -6.22
N GLY A 147 -1.66 -24.93 -7.21
CA GLY A 147 -1.41 -25.80 -8.36
C GLY A 147 -0.89 -27.18 -7.92
N LEU A 148 0.03 -27.22 -6.96
CA LEU A 148 0.54 -28.46 -6.38
C LEU A 148 -0.54 -29.20 -5.60
N THR A 149 -1.33 -28.51 -4.77
CA THR A 149 -2.45 -29.11 -4.04
C THR A 149 -3.46 -29.75 -4.98
N VAL A 150 -3.93 -29.04 -6.01
CA VAL A 150 -4.89 -29.57 -6.98
C VAL A 150 -4.29 -30.75 -7.75
N TRP A 151 -3.02 -30.67 -8.13
CA TRP A 151 -2.32 -31.78 -8.76
C TRP A 151 -2.27 -33.03 -7.88
N LEU A 152 -1.91 -32.91 -6.60
CA LEU A 152 -1.90 -34.03 -5.65
C LEU A 152 -3.30 -34.64 -5.45
N LEU A 153 -4.32 -33.79 -5.30
CA LEU A 153 -5.71 -34.23 -5.13
C LEU A 153 -6.27 -34.90 -6.39
N SER A 154 -5.85 -34.44 -7.57
CA SER A 154 -6.27 -35.04 -8.85
C SER A 154 -5.83 -36.50 -8.96
N LYS A 155 -4.68 -36.88 -8.38
CA LYS A 155 -4.20 -38.28 -8.37
C LYS A 155 -5.05 -39.22 -7.53
N ARG A 156 -5.76 -38.69 -6.52
CA ARG A 156 -6.62 -39.46 -5.60
C ARG A 156 -8.09 -39.40 -5.96
N SER A 157 -8.47 -38.46 -6.83
CA SER A 157 -9.86 -38.24 -7.21
C SER A 157 -10.27 -39.20 -8.31
N LYS A 158 -11.36 -39.95 -8.10
CA LYS A 158 -11.90 -40.91 -9.08
C LYS A 158 -12.55 -40.20 -10.25
N ASP A 159 -13.24 -39.10 -9.97
CA ASP A 159 -13.95 -38.31 -10.96
C ASP A 159 -13.86 -36.81 -10.67
N GLN A 160 -14.43 -36.02 -11.58
CA GLN A 160 -14.43 -34.56 -11.48
C GLN A 160 -15.33 -34.06 -10.34
N LYS A 161 -16.39 -34.80 -9.97
CA LYS A 161 -17.32 -34.38 -8.91
C LYS A 161 -16.64 -34.47 -7.55
N GLN A 162 -15.94 -35.58 -7.30
CA GLN A 162 -15.11 -35.77 -6.12
C GLN A 162 -14.04 -34.68 -6.03
N LEU A 163 -13.30 -34.44 -7.12
CA LEU A 163 -12.27 -33.39 -7.15
C LEU A 163 -12.85 -32.02 -6.80
N ARG A 164 -13.97 -31.61 -7.43
CA ARG A 164 -14.64 -30.34 -7.14
C ARG A 164 -15.07 -30.23 -5.68
N GLY A 165 -15.67 -31.29 -5.13
CA GLY A 165 -16.12 -31.32 -3.73
C GLY A 165 -14.94 -31.18 -2.75
N THR A 166 -13.87 -31.94 -2.96
CA THR A 166 -12.66 -31.85 -2.13
C THR A 166 -11.99 -30.48 -2.25
N LEU A 167 -11.88 -29.92 -3.46
CA LEU A 167 -11.34 -28.58 -3.66
C LEU A 167 -12.19 -27.51 -2.96
N PHE A 168 -13.52 -27.63 -3.00
CA PHE A 168 -14.42 -26.70 -2.30
C PHE A 168 -14.18 -26.74 -0.78
N LEU A 169 -14.14 -27.94 -0.19
CA LEU A 169 -13.94 -28.10 1.25
C LEU A 169 -12.57 -27.59 1.72
N ILE A 170 -11.50 -27.90 0.98
CA ILE A 170 -10.16 -27.40 1.30
C ILE A 170 -10.09 -25.88 1.13
N SER A 171 -10.67 -25.34 0.05
CA SER A 171 -10.72 -23.89 -0.16
C SER A 171 -11.46 -23.19 0.98
N MET A 172 -12.60 -23.75 1.41
CA MET A 172 -13.38 -23.22 2.53
C MET A 172 -12.58 -23.25 3.85
N GLY A 173 -11.83 -24.33 4.11
CA GLY A 173 -10.96 -24.43 5.28
C GLY A 173 -9.83 -23.39 5.27
N ILE A 174 -9.10 -23.26 4.15
CA ILE A 174 -8.00 -22.29 4.04
C ILE A 174 -8.53 -20.85 4.08
N PHE A 175 -9.65 -20.57 3.41
CA PHE A 175 -10.36 -19.30 3.50
C PHE A 175 -10.65 -18.95 4.97
N GLY A 176 -11.27 -19.87 5.71
CA GLY A 176 -11.64 -19.66 7.12
C GLY A 176 -10.43 -19.38 8.00
N VAL A 177 -9.37 -20.18 7.89
CA VAL A 177 -8.13 -20.00 8.68
C VAL A 177 -7.43 -18.69 8.33
N SER A 178 -7.30 -18.36 7.05
CA SER A 178 -6.61 -17.15 6.60
C SER A 178 -7.37 -15.88 6.99
N PHE A 179 -8.69 -15.84 6.75
CA PHE A 179 -9.52 -14.73 7.17
C PHE A 179 -9.56 -14.57 8.69
N LEU A 180 -9.69 -15.67 9.45
CA LEU A 180 -9.66 -15.62 10.91
C LEU A 180 -8.30 -15.10 11.42
N THR A 181 -7.20 -15.46 10.75
CA THR A 181 -5.87 -14.92 11.06
C THR A 181 -5.81 -13.41 10.86
N MET A 182 -6.37 -12.88 9.76
CA MET A 182 -6.47 -11.43 9.56
C MET A 182 -7.34 -10.77 10.63
N PHE A 183 -8.54 -11.33 10.85
CA PHE A 183 -9.53 -10.81 11.79
C PHE A 183 -8.96 -10.70 13.21
N VAL A 184 -8.36 -11.78 13.73
CA VAL A 184 -7.80 -11.81 15.09
C VAL A 184 -6.59 -10.89 15.18
N ARG A 185 -5.65 -10.95 14.23
CA ARG A 185 -4.43 -10.12 14.29
C ARG A 185 -4.71 -8.62 14.19
N ALA A 186 -5.81 -8.21 13.54
CA ALA A 186 -6.21 -6.79 13.47
C ALA A 186 -6.46 -6.13 14.85
N PHE A 187 -6.64 -6.92 15.92
CA PHE A 187 -6.75 -6.41 17.29
C PHE A 187 -5.40 -6.23 18.00
N PHE A 188 -4.33 -6.85 17.49
CA PHE A 188 -3.05 -7.00 18.19
C PHE A 188 -1.85 -6.45 17.41
N VAL A 189 -2.06 -5.81 16.27
CA VAL A 189 -0.98 -5.20 15.48
C VAL A 189 -0.97 -3.69 15.59
N ASP A 190 0.22 -3.13 15.73
CA ASP A 190 0.44 -1.68 15.74
C ASP A 190 0.53 -1.08 14.32
N ASN A 191 0.79 -1.92 13.32
CA ASN A 191 0.88 -1.56 11.92
C ASN A 191 0.14 -2.61 11.08
N PHE A 192 -0.98 -2.19 10.49
CA PHE A 192 -1.81 -3.08 9.67
C PHE A 192 -1.13 -3.56 8.38
N SER A 193 -0.07 -2.89 7.91
CA SER A 193 0.74 -3.33 6.77
C SER A 193 1.31 -4.75 6.98
N THR A 194 1.62 -5.12 8.23
CA THR A 194 2.15 -6.45 8.57
C THR A 194 1.15 -7.59 8.34
N ILE A 195 -0.15 -7.32 8.44
CA ILE A 195 -1.21 -8.28 8.13
C ILE A 195 -1.68 -8.16 6.69
N TYR A 196 -1.57 -6.97 6.09
CA TYR A 196 -1.89 -6.72 4.69
C TYR A 196 -0.92 -7.42 3.72
N PHE A 197 0.39 -7.34 3.97
CA PHE A 197 1.41 -8.01 3.14
C PHE A 197 1.55 -9.51 3.43
N SER A 198 0.96 -9.99 4.52
CA SER A 198 1.17 -11.37 4.98
C SER A 198 0.39 -12.36 4.12
N THR A 199 1.12 -13.31 3.50
CA THR A 199 0.51 -14.42 2.74
C THR A 199 -0.47 -15.21 3.61
N LEU A 200 -0.20 -15.37 4.91
CA LEU A 200 -1.08 -16.16 5.79
C LEU A 200 -2.44 -15.49 6.04
N SER A 201 -2.46 -14.17 6.24
CA SER A 201 -3.67 -13.41 6.56
C SER A 201 -4.43 -12.95 5.33
N HIS A 202 -3.76 -12.73 4.20
CA HIS A 202 -4.37 -12.06 3.04
C HIS A 202 -4.56 -12.96 1.79
N ILE A 203 -4.29 -14.27 1.88
CA ILE A 203 -4.51 -15.19 0.75
C ILE A 203 -5.98 -15.66 0.61
N PHE A 204 -6.83 -15.42 1.59
CA PHE A 204 -8.23 -15.88 1.56
C PHE A 204 -9.05 -15.48 0.32
N PRO A 205 -8.86 -14.30 -0.35
CA PRO A 205 -9.67 -13.94 -1.52
C PRO A 205 -9.53 -14.97 -2.66
N PHE A 206 -8.32 -15.52 -2.87
CA PHE A 206 -8.09 -16.57 -3.85
C PHE A 206 -8.98 -17.79 -3.62
N PHE A 207 -9.21 -18.16 -2.37
CA PHE A 207 -9.98 -19.35 -2.03
C PHE A 207 -11.50 -19.13 -2.17
N LEU A 208 -12.00 -17.91 -2.03
CA LEU A 208 -13.37 -17.59 -2.45
C LEU A 208 -13.53 -17.77 -3.97
N GLY A 209 -12.56 -17.27 -4.75
CA GLY A 209 -12.50 -17.51 -6.19
C GLY A 209 -12.49 -18.99 -6.55
N ALA A 210 -11.66 -19.78 -5.86
CA ALA A 210 -11.57 -21.22 -6.04
C ALA A 210 -12.90 -21.93 -5.74
N MET A 211 -13.62 -21.52 -4.69
CA MET A 211 -14.97 -22.02 -4.39
C MET A 211 -15.97 -21.68 -5.50
N VAL A 212 -15.94 -20.47 -6.05
CA VAL A 212 -16.81 -20.09 -7.19
C VAL A 212 -16.51 -20.96 -8.42
N ALA A 213 -15.24 -21.29 -8.66
CA ALA A 213 -14.83 -22.15 -9.77
C ALA A 213 -15.31 -23.60 -9.64
N THR A 214 -15.33 -24.16 -8.43
CA THR A 214 -15.85 -25.53 -8.22
C THR A 214 -17.37 -25.59 -8.41
N ILE A 215 -18.09 -24.51 -8.08
CA ILE A 215 -19.54 -24.39 -8.25
C ILE A 215 -19.94 -24.19 -9.72
N SER A 216 -19.27 -23.30 -10.44
CA SER A 216 -19.65 -22.92 -11.81
C SER A 216 -18.88 -23.74 -12.86
N GLY A 217 -17.56 -23.54 -12.94
CA GLY A 217 -16.67 -24.06 -13.97
C GLY A 217 -16.56 -23.15 -15.20
N ILE A 218 -15.59 -23.45 -16.08
CA ILE A 218 -15.41 -22.76 -17.35
C ILE A 218 -15.93 -23.62 -18.49
N ARG A 219 -15.17 -24.59 -19.00
CA ARG A 219 -15.66 -25.43 -20.11
C ARG A 219 -16.60 -26.49 -19.60
N GLU A 220 -16.20 -27.15 -18.51
CA GLU A 220 -17.06 -28.12 -17.84
C GLU A 220 -17.88 -27.41 -16.76
N ILE A 221 -19.18 -27.31 -16.98
CA ILE A 221 -20.11 -26.65 -16.06
C ILE A 221 -20.92 -27.64 -15.23
N THR A 222 -21.18 -27.30 -13.96
CA THR A 222 -21.94 -28.19 -13.07
C THR A 222 -23.43 -28.22 -13.41
N GLY A 223 -24.13 -29.29 -13.02
CA GLY A 223 -25.60 -29.38 -13.21
C GLY A 223 -26.37 -28.27 -12.49
N ARG A 224 -25.91 -27.87 -11.28
CA ARG A 224 -26.51 -26.76 -10.54
C ARG A 224 -26.28 -25.43 -11.26
N PHE A 225 -25.10 -25.21 -11.84
CA PHE A 225 -24.84 -24.01 -12.64
C PHE A 225 -25.69 -23.96 -13.90
N LYS A 226 -25.84 -25.08 -14.63
CA LYS A 226 -26.77 -25.20 -15.77
C LYS A 226 -28.20 -24.81 -15.39
N LYS A 227 -28.69 -25.26 -14.23
CA LYS A 227 -30.00 -24.87 -13.71
C LYS A 227 -30.08 -23.37 -13.42
N ASN A 228 -29.03 -22.79 -12.84
CA ASN A 228 -28.99 -21.36 -12.53
C ASN A 228 -28.96 -20.49 -13.81
N ILE A 229 -28.25 -20.90 -14.86
CA ILE A 229 -28.29 -20.23 -16.18
C ILE A 229 -29.71 -20.17 -16.73
N LYS A 230 -30.48 -21.27 -16.60
CA LYS A 230 -31.88 -21.33 -17.06
C LYS A 230 -32.83 -20.50 -16.20
N ASN A 231 -32.63 -20.52 -14.88
CA ASN A 231 -33.54 -19.91 -13.92
C ASN A 231 -33.34 -18.40 -13.77
N LEU A 232 -32.11 -17.91 -13.92
CA LEU A 232 -31.81 -16.48 -13.80
C LEU A 232 -32.04 -15.81 -15.16
N THR A 233 -32.91 -14.80 -15.20
CA THR A 233 -33.10 -13.99 -16.40
C THR A 233 -31.93 -13.02 -16.58
N LEU A 234 -31.68 -12.59 -17.82
CA LEU A 234 -30.65 -11.60 -18.15
C LEU A 234 -30.76 -10.33 -17.28
N LYS A 235 -31.98 -9.84 -17.05
CA LYS A 235 -32.24 -8.68 -16.18
C LYS A 235 -31.75 -8.91 -14.75
N HIS A 236 -32.08 -10.06 -14.13
CA HIS A 236 -31.62 -10.37 -12.78
C HIS A 236 -30.10 -10.50 -12.71
N ASN A 237 -29.49 -11.13 -13.72
CA ASN A 237 -28.04 -11.26 -13.81
C ASN A 237 -27.33 -9.90 -13.87
N LEU A 238 -27.82 -8.98 -14.71
CA LEU A 238 -27.30 -7.61 -14.81
C LEU A 238 -27.50 -6.82 -13.51
N ILE A 239 -28.64 -6.98 -12.84
CA ILE A 239 -28.89 -6.35 -11.52
C ILE A 239 -27.90 -6.86 -10.48
N MET A 240 -27.69 -8.18 -10.38
CA MET A 240 -26.73 -8.76 -9.41
C MET A 240 -25.29 -8.32 -9.68
N MET A 241 -24.90 -8.26 -10.96
CA MET A 241 -23.58 -7.78 -11.35
C MET A 241 -23.42 -6.27 -11.04
N GLY A 242 -24.43 -5.47 -11.36
CA GLY A 242 -24.48 -4.04 -11.05
C GLY A 242 -24.49 -3.74 -9.55
N SER A 243 -25.22 -4.53 -8.75
CA SER A 243 -25.25 -4.37 -7.29
C SER A 243 -23.91 -4.73 -6.64
N ALA A 244 -23.21 -5.75 -7.17
CA ALA A 244 -21.88 -6.10 -6.69
C ALA A 244 -20.86 -5.00 -7.05
N PHE A 245 -20.92 -4.45 -8.26
CA PHE A 245 -20.11 -3.29 -8.65
C PHE A 245 -20.42 -2.07 -7.76
N ALA A 246 -21.70 -1.76 -7.52
CA ALA A 246 -22.10 -0.68 -6.63
C ALA A 246 -21.60 -0.90 -5.19
N GLY A 247 -21.64 -2.13 -4.68
CA GLY A 247 -21.07 -2.51 -3.39
C GLY A 247 -19.57 -2.24 -3.31
N LEU A 248 -18.81 -2.58 -4.35
CA LEU A 248 -17.38 -2.26 -4.44
C LEU A 248 -17.13 -0.74 -4.48
N MET A 249 -17.95 0.02 -5.20
CA MET A 249 -17.87 1.48 -5.21
C MET A 249 -18.15 2.07 -3.83
N ILE A 250 -19.15 1.56 -3.10
CA ILE A 250 -19.42 1.98 -1.73
C ILE A 250 -18.21 1.71 -0.82
N LEU A 251 -17.62 0.52 -0.90
CA LEU A 251 -16.41 0.19 -0.13
C LEU A 251 -15.23 1.11 -0.48
N THR A 252 -15.12 1.54 -1.74
CA THR A 252 -14.06 2.45 -2.20
C THR A 252 -14.11 3.82 -1.49
N PHE A 253 -15.31 4.29 -1.11
CA PHE A 253 -15.47 5.54 -0.37
C PHE A 253 -15.55 5.34 1.15
N ALA A 254 -15.95 4.15 1.61
CA ALA A 254 -16.23 3.89 3.02
C ALA A 254 -15.04 3.30 3.80
N LEU A 255 -14.16 2.56 3.13
CA LEU A 255 -13.01 1.92 3.77
C LEU A 255 -11.82 2.87 3.83
N ASP A 256 -11.06 2.71 4.91
CA ASP A 256 -9.79 3.39 5.13
C ASP A 256 -8.75 2.35 5.57
N PHE A 257 -7.52 2.46 5.08
CA PHE A 257 -6.52 1.43 5.32
C PHE A 257 -6.08 1.35 6.77
N ASP A 258 -5.99 2.47 7.50
CA ASP A 258 -5.59 2.47 8.91
C ASP A 258 -6.79 2.20 9.84
N ASN A 259 -7.96 1.91 9.28
CA ASN A 259 -9.15 1.54 10.04
C ASN A 259 -9.26 0.02 10.23
N ARG A 260 -9.38 -0.40 11.49
CA ARG A 260 -9.58 -1.81 11.87
C ARG A 260 -10.77 -2.47 11.14
N LEU A 261 -11.89 -1.76 10.92
CA LEU A 261 -13.08 -2.31 10.25
C LEU A 261 -12.78 -2.85 8.84
N THR A 262 -11.80 -2.30 8.15
CA THR A 262 -11.33 -2.77 6.85
C THR A 262 -10.84 -4.21 6.91
N TYR A 263 -10.10 -4.57 7.95
CA TYR A 263 -9.56 -5.92 8.15
C TYR A 263 -10.58 -6.90 8.74
N LEU A 264 -11.57 -6.39 9.47
CA LEU A 264 -12.64 -7.23 10.02
C LEU A 264 -13.68 -7.60 8.96
N PHE A 265 -14.05 -6.66 8.08
CA PHE A 265 -15.17 -6.84 7.15
C PHE A 265 -14.90 -6.35 5.73
N GLY A 266 -14.09 -5.30 5.54
CA GLY A 266 -13.86 -4.66 4.24
C GLY A 266 -13.36 -5.63 3.16
N PHE A 267 -12.23 -6.31 3.42
CA PHE A 267 -11.61 -7.20 2.43
C PHE A 267 -12.47 -8.43 2.09
N VAL A 268 -13.14 -9.02 3.08
CA VAL A 268 -14.04 -10.17 2.84
C VAL A 268 -15.27 -9.75 2.04
N LEU A 269 -15.85 -8.58 2.31
CA LEU A 269 -16.97 -8.04 1.52
C LEU A 269 -16.54 -7.74 0.08
N SER A 270 -15.37 -7.14 -0.13
CA SER A 270 -14.80 -6.93 -1.47
C SER A 270 -14.68 -8.25 -2.24
N SER A 271 -14.11 -9.27 -1.60
CA SER A 271 -13.93 -10.60 -2.19
C SER A 271 -15.27 -11.30 -2.51
N ILE A 272 -16.31 -11.08 -1.69
CA ILE A 272 -17.67 -11.56 -1.95
C ILE A 272 -18.28 -10.84 -3.15
N PHE A 273 -18.18 -9.51 -3.23
CA PHE A 273 -18.67 -8.77 -4.40
C PHE A 273 -17.94 -9.16 -5.67
N ALA A 274 -16.61 -9.33 -5.62
CA ALA A 274 -15.83 -9.87 -6.73
C ALA A 274 -16.32 -11.26 -7.15
N SER A 275 -16.58 -12.16 -6.19
CA SER A 275 -17.12 -13.49 -6.44
C SER A 275 -18.49 -13.45 -7.14
N VAL A 276 -19.37 -12.53 -6.72
CA VAL A 276 -20.68 -12.31 -7.35
C VAL A 276 -20.50 -11.79 -8.78
N MET A 277 -19.59 -10.83 -9.01
CA MET A 277 -19.30 -10.34 -10.36
C MET A 277 -18.75 -11.44 -11.27
N ILE A 278 -17.81 -12.26 -10.79
CA ILE A 278 -17.23 -13.38 -11.55
C ILE A 278 -18.30 -14.39 -11.94
N TYR A 279 -19.11 -14.82 -10.97
CA TYR A 279 -20.17 -15.79 -11.19
C TYR A 279 -21.21 -15.27 -12.19
N ASN A 280 -21.62 -14.00 -12.05
CA ASN A 280 -22.59 -13.40 -12.96
C ASN A 280 -22.01 -13.09 -14.34
N ALA A 281 -20.74 -12.73 -14.47
CA ALA A 281 -20.08 -12.59 -15.76
C ALA A 281 -20.01 -13.94 -16.51
N ARG A 282 -19.81 -15.05 -15.78
CA ARG A 282 -19.85 -16.40 -16.36
C ARG A 282 -21.25 -16.74 -16.90
N ILE A 283 -22.31 -16.39 -16.18
CA ILE A 283 -23.70 -16.56 -16.65
C ILE A 283 -23.96 -15.66 -17.86
N LEU A 284 -23.54 -14.40 -17.79
CA LEU A 284 -23.73 -13.42 -18.86
C LEU A 284 -23.11 -13.92 -20.18
N HIS A 285 -21.93 -14.57 -20.11
CA HIS A 285 -21.32 -15.20 -21.28
C HIS A 285 -22.24 -16.23 -21.96
N GLU A 286 -22.97 -17.04 -21.19
CA GLU A 286 -23.90 -18.05 -21.70
C GLU A 286 -25.21 -17.44 -22.22
N HIS A 287 -25.68 -16.32 -21.63
CA HIS A 287 -26.87 -15.61 -22.09
C HIS A 287 -26.66 -14.75 -23.33
N THR A 288 -25.41 -14.50 -23.71
CA THR A 288 -25.08 -13.56 -24.79
C THR A 288 -24.21 -14.21 -25.87
N PRO A 289 -24.52 -15.42 -26.39
CA PRO A 289 -23.62 -16.16 -27.28
C PRO A 289 -23.22 -15.36 -28.52
N ASP A 290 -24.15 -14.58 -29.08
CA ASP A 290 -23.97 -13.84 -30.34
C ASP A 290 -23.47 -12.39 -30.14
N ILE A 291 -23.32 -11.94 -28.90
CA ILE A 291 -22.83 -10.58 -28.60
C ILE A 291 -21.32 -10.64 -28.39
N SER A 292 -20.56 -9.92 -29.22
CA SER A 292 -19.13 -9.70 -29.01
C SER A 292 -18.90 -8.65 -27.93
N GLU A 293 -17.86 -8.83 -27.11
CA GLU A 293 -17.42 -7.75 -26.23
C GLU A 293 -16.86 -6.57 -27.05
N PRO A 294 -17.12 -5.32 -26.63
CA PRO A 294 -16.50 -4.15 -27.25
C PRO A 294 -14.98 -4.23 -27.23
N PHE A 295 -14.35 -3.88 -28.35
CA PHE A 295 -12.88 -3.93 -28.51
C PHE A 295 -12.14 -3.20 -27.38
N VAL A 296 -12.60 -2.00 -27.02
CA VAL A 296 -11.99 -1.17 -25.95
C VAL A 296 -11.95 -1.92 -24.61
N ILE A 297 -13.04 -2.60 -24.26
CA ILE A 297 -13.12 -3.39 -23.02
C ILE A 297 -12.15 -4.57 -23.09
N THR A 298 -12.10 -5.27 -24.21
CA THR A 298 -11.17 -6.39 -24.37
C THR A 298 -9.72 -5.97 -24.33
N TYR A 299 -9.38 -4.83 -24.96
CA TYR A 299 -8.04 -4.27 -25.00
C TYR A 299 -7.57 -3.84 -23.60
N LEU A 300 -8.38 -3.07 -22.87
CA LEU A 300 -8.07 -2.66 -21.50
C LEU A 300 -7.85 -3.86 -20.57
N ALA A 301 -8.65 -4.91 -20.73
CA ALA A 301 -8.52 -6.14 -19.94
C ALA A 301 -7.33 -7.03 -20.37
N ASP A 302 -6.86 -6.91 -21.60
CA ASP A 302 -5.69 -7.63 -22.11
C ASP A 302 -4.40 -7.01 -21.54
N ILE A 303 -4.32 -5.68 -21.55
CA ILE A 303 -3.16 -4.93 -21.01
C ILE A 303 -3.21 -4.70 -19.49
N SER A 304 -4.28 -5.10 -18.80
CA SER A 304 -4.52 -4.73 -17.39
C SER A 304 -3.40 -5.17 -16.44
N TYR A 305 -2.77 -6.31 -16.71
CA TYR A 305 -1.64 -6.79 -15.92
C TYR A 305 -0.41 -5.91 -16.09
N GLY A 306 -0.06 -5.54 -17.33
CA GLY A 306 1.01 -4.60 -17.59
C GLY A 306 0.72 -3.25 -16.93
N MET A 307 -0.52 -2.76 -17.05
CA MET A 307 -0.93 -1.49 -16.47
C MET A 307 -0.68 -1.47 -14.96
N TYR A 308 -1.02 -2.57 -14.28
CA TYR A 308 -0.78 -2.77 -12.85
C TYR A 308 0.71 -2.81 -12.46
N LEU A 309 1.59 -3.27 -13.35
CA LEU A 309 3.03 -3.29 -13.07
C LEU A 309 3.65 -1.90 -13.26
N PHE A 310 3.28 -1.21 -14.34
CA PHE A 310 3.92 0.05 -14.71
C PHE A 310 3.36 1.26 -13.96
N HIS A 311 2.09 1.25 -13.51
CA HIS A 311 1.46 2.45 -12.95
C HIS A 311 2.16 2.95 -11.71
N TRP A 312 2.53 2.06 -10.79
CA TRP A 312 3.09 2.48 -9.51
C TRP A 312 4.48 3.12 -9.64
N PRO A 313 5.50 2.47 -10.26
CA PRO A 313 6.82 3.07 -10.38
C PRO A 313 6.78 4.39 -11.16
N PHE A 314 6.02 4.46 -12.25
CA PHE A 314 5.85 5.70 -13.00
C PHE A 314 5.14 6.78 -12.20
N TYR A 315 4.09 6.44 -11.45
CA TYR A 315 3.41 7.42 -10.61
C TYR A 315 4.32 7.96 -9.50
N ILE A 316 5.09 7.09 -8.85
CA ILE A 316 6.09 7.51 -7.85
C ILE A 316 7.10 8.47 -8.46
N ILE A 317 7.58 8.23 -9.68
CA ILE A 317 8.53 9.10 -10.36
C ILE A 317 7.86 10.43 -10.77
N PHE A 318 6.77 10.39 -11.53
CA PHE A 318 6.17 11.58 -12.12
C PHE A 318 5.48 12.49 -11.11
N SER A 319 4.97 11.95 -10.00
CA SER A 319 4.40 12.75 -8.91
C SER A 319 5.45 13.59 -8.15
N ARG A 320 6.75 13.29 -8.36
CA ARG A 320 7.86 14.10 -7.83
C ARG A 320 8.39 15.14 -8.81
N LEU A 321 8.03 15.00 -10.09
CA LEU A 321 8.48 15.89 -11.17
C LEU A 321 7.42 16.91 -11.58
N SER A 322 6.15 16.64 -11.27
CA SER A 322 5.03 17.41 -11.80
C SER A 322 3.83 17.40 -10.86
N PRO A 323 2.91 18.39 -10.99
CA PRO A 323 1.61 18.35 -10.30
C PRO A 323 0.86 17.05 -10.56
N ASN A 324 0.05 16.61 -9.60
CA ASN A 324 -0.58 15.28 -9.63
C ASN A 324 -1.33 14.97 -10.93
N TRP A 325 -2.09 15.92 -11.48
CA TRP A 325 -2.85 15.69 -12.71
C TRP A 325 -1.96 15.39 -13.93
N ILE A 326 -0.78 16.03 -14.04
CA ILE A 326 0.21 15.74 -15.08
C ILE A 326 0.82 14.37 -14.82
N ALA A 327 1.18 14.08 -13.57
CA ALA A 327 1.75 12.79 -13.17
C ALA A 327 0.82 11.62 -13.51
N VAL A 328 -0.48 11.77 -13.26
CA VAL A 328 -1.51 10.77 -13.60
C VAL A 328 -1.58 10.56 -15.12
N ILE A 329 -1.62 11.63 -15.92
CA ILE A 329 -1.67 11.52 -17.38
C ILE A 329 -0.43 10.81 -17.91
N LEU A 330 0.77 11.25 -17.51
CA LEU A 330 2.03 10.64 -17.93
C LEU A 330 2.10 9.16 -17.53
N THR A 331 1.68 8.84 -16.30
CA THR A 331 1.63 7.46 -15.80
C THR A 331 0.70 6.61 -16.65
N VAL A 332 -0.55 7.03 -16.85
CA VAL A 332 -1.54 6.26 -17.60
C VAL A 332 -1.09 6.04 -19.04
N VAL A 333 -0.59 7.10 -19.70
CA VAL A 333 -0.12 7.02 -21.09
C VAL A 333 1.07 6.08 -21.22
N LEU A 334 2.13 6.27 -20.40
CA LEU A 334 3.33 5.44 -20.50
C LEU A 334 3.06 4.00 -20.07
N SER A 335 2.30 3.78 -18.99
CA SER A 335 1.85 2.44 -18.62
C SER A 335 1.08 1.79 -19.76
N ALA A 336 0.16 2.48 -20.43
CA ALA A 336 -0.61 1.91 -21.54
C ALA A 336 0.28 1.56 -22.73
N VAL A 337 1.24 2.43 -23.08
CA VAL A 337 2.22 2.18 -24.15
C VAL A 337 3.04 0.94 -23.83
N PHE A 338 3.73 0.90 -22.67
CA PHE A 338 4.60 -0.23 -22.34
C PHE A 338 3.84 -1.53 -22.08
N SER A 339 2.60 -1.46 -21.58
CA SER A 339 1.73 -2.63 -21.41
C SER A 339 1.25 -3.19 -22.75
N THR A 340 0.97 -2.31 -23.71
CA THR A 340 0.60 -2.72 -25.08
C THR A 340 1.79 -3.37 -25.78
N LEU A 341 2.98 -2.76 -25.69
CA LEU A 341 4.22 -3.34 -26.20
C LEU A 341 4.53 -4.69 -25.53
N SER A 342 4.33 -4.79 -24.21
CA SER A 342 4.50 -6.05 -23.50
C SER A 342 3.56 -7.13 -24.03
N PHE A 343 2.26 -6.87 -24.00
CA PHE A 343 1.23 -7.89 -24.25
C PHE A 343 1.14 -8.33 -25.71
N TYR A 344 1.14 -7.39 -26.65
CA TYR A 344 0.89 -7.69 -28.06
C TYR A 344 2.17 -7.95 -28.87
N ILE A 345 3.33 -7.50 -28.38
CA ILE A 345 4.60 -7.57 -29.11
C ILE A 345 5.60 -8.49 -28.40
N ILE A 346 6.03 -8.13 -27.18
CA ILE A 346 7.15 -8.80 -26.50
C ILE A 346 6.77 -10.21 -26.04
N GLU A 347 5.60 -10.38 -25.40
CA GLU A 347 5.14 -11.67 -24.90
C GLU A 347 4.98 -12.72 -26.03
N PRO A 348 4.28 -12.44 -27.16
CA PRO A 348 4.21 -13.36 -28.29
C PRO A 348 5.59 -13.69 -28.88
N PHE A 349 6.46 -12.67 -29.03
CA PHE A 349 7.79 -12.84 -29.58
C PHE A 349 8.66 -13.80 -28.74
N ILE A 350 8.65 -13.64 -27.40
CA ILE A 350 9.35 -14.54 -26.47
C ILE A 350 8.80 -15.97 -26.57
N LEU A 351 7.50 -16.12 -26.80
CA LEU A 351 6.83 -17.40 -26.99
C LEU A 351 7.04 -18.01 -28.39
N GLY A 352 7.82 -17.37 -29.26
CA GLY A 352 8.06 -17.82 -30.64
C GLY A 352 6.83 -17.68 -31.55
N ARG A 353 5.85 -16.87 -31.17
CA ARG A 353 4.65 -16.56 -31.95
C ARG A 353 4.86 -15.24 -32.69
N LYS A 354 4.24 -15.11 -33.86
CA LYS A 354 4.20 -13.81 -34.56
C LYS A 354 3.36 -12.82 -33.75
N PRO A 355 3.93 -11.68 -33.33
CA PRO A 355 3.15 -10.66 -32.64
C PRO A 355 2.11 -10.05 -33.57
N LYS A 356 0.91 -9.82 -33.04
CA LYS A 356 -0.23 -9.28 -33.76
C LYS A 356 -0.94 -8.27 -32.87
N PHE A 357 -1.18 -7.07 -33.40
CA PHE A 357 -2.00 -6.06 -32.76
C PHE A 357 -3.02 -5.54 -33.77
N LEU A 358 -4.30 -5.52 -33.39
CA LEU A 358 -5.40 -5.32 -34.32
C LEU A 358 -5.29 -6.35 -35.47
N ASP A 359 -5.27 -5.89 -36.71
CA ASP A 359 -5.13 -6.71 -37.91
C ASP A 359 -3.71 -6.71 -38.51
N TYR A 360 -2.75 -6.08 -37.84
CA TYR A 360 -1.36 -6.00 -38.28
C TYR A 360 -0.49 -7.05 -37.58
N GLU A 361 0.20 -7.86 -38.38
CA GLU A 361 1.26 -8.78 -37.92
C GLU A 361 2.63 -8.10 -38.01
N PHE A 362 3.43 -8.21 -36.95
CA PHE A 362 4.76 -7.62 -36.89
C PHE A 362 5.82 -8.69 -37.12
N ASP A 363 6.69 -8.49 -38.13
CA ASP A 363 7.92 -9.28 -38.23
C ASP A 363 9.04 -8.59 -37.46
N LEU A 364 9.35 -9.14 -36.29
CA LEU A 364 10.41 -8.63 -35.43
C LEU A 364 11.77 -9.30 -35.68
N LEU A 365 11.85 -10.29 -36.57
CA LEU A 365 13.12 -10.96 -36.87
C LEU A 365 14.21 -9.99 -37.39
N PRO A 366 13.91 -9.01 -38.25
CA PRO A 366 14.90 -8.03 -38.69
C PRO A 366 15.43 -7.15 -37.54
N TYR A 367 14.58 -6.85 -36.56
CA TYR A 367 14.88 -5.96 -35.43
C TYR A 367 15.43 -6.70 -34.21
N LYS A 368 15.56 -8.03 -34.28
CA LYS A 368 16.00 -8.89 -33.17
C LYS A 368 17.28 -8.36 -32.51
N LYS A 369 18.30 -8.01 -33.31
CA LYS A 369 19.58 -7.48 -32.80
C LYS A 369 19.37 -6.20 -31.99
N TRP A 370 18.61 -5.24 -32.51
CA TRP A 370 18.31 -3.98 -31.83
C TRP A 370 17.54 -4.19 -30.53
N LEU A 371 16.53 -5.07 -30.51
CA LEU A 371 15.77 -5.40 -29.31
C LEU A 371 16.67 -5.99 -28.22
N PHE A 372 17.56 -6.94 -28.57
CA PHE A 372 18.52 -7.50 -27.63
C PHE A 372 19.57 -6.47 -27.17
N SER A 373 20.04 -5.59 -28.06
CA SER A 373 20.97 -4.52 -27.70
C SER A 373 20.35 -3.53 -26.72
N ILE A 374 19.12 -3.07 -26.96
CA ILE A 374 18.37 -2.19 -26.03
C ILE A 374 18.17 -2.90 -24.70
N GLY A 375 17.72 -4.16 -24.72
CA GLY A 375 17.58 -4.96 -23.50
C GLY A 375 18.89 -5.13 -22.74
N GLY A 376 20.00 -5.33 -23.44
CA GLY A 376 21.34 -5.43 -22.85
C GLY A 376 21.80 -4.14 -22.19
N VAL A 377 21.59 -2.98 -22.84
CA VAL A 377 21.90 -1.66 -22.26
C VAL A 377 21.04 -1.39 -21.02
N LEU A 378 19.73 -1.63 -21.08
CA LEU A 378 18.85 -1.46 -19.92
C LEU A 378 19.23 -2.40 -18.77
N THR A 379 19.64 -3.63 -19.08
CA THR A 379 20.12 -4.60 -18.09
C THR A 379 21.41 -4.09 -17.44
N LEU A 380 22.35 -3.58 -18.22
CA LEU A 380 23.59 -3.00 -17.69
C LEU A 380 23.31 -1.81 -16.76
N ILE A 381 22.44 -0.88 -17.18
CA ILE A 381 22.02 0.25 -16.34
C ILE A 381 21.41 -0.26 -15.04
N THR A 382 20.54 -1.27 -15.12
CA THR A 382 19.88 -1.86 -13.95
C THR A 382 20.90 -2.48 -13.00
N VAL A 383 21.82 -3.32 -13.49
CA VAL A 383 22.85 -3.97 -12.67
C VAL A 383 23.78 -2.94 -12.02
N VAL A 384 24.25 -1.94 -12.79
CA VAL A 384 25.10 -0.88 -12.24
C VAL A 384 24.36 -0.10 -11.15
N THR A 385 23.08 0.22 -11.37
CA THR A 385 22.25 0.91 -10.38
C THR A 385 22.08 0.06 -9.12
N MET A 386 21.84 -1.25 -9.25
CA MET A 386 21.72 -2.17 -8.11
C MET A 386 23.00 -2.24 -7.28
N LEU A 387 24.17 -2.26 -7.93
CA LEU A 387 25.47 -2.39 -7.27
C LEU A 387 25.96 -1.10 -6.62
N THR A 388 25.52 0.06 -7.11
CA THR A 388 25.97 1.39 -6.65
C THR A 388 24.97 2.07 -5.71
N ALA A 389 23.72 1.60 -5.67
CA ALA A 389 22.70 2.14 -4.80
C ALA A 389 23.02 1.93 -3.31
N PRO A 390 22.83 2.97 -2.46
CA PRO A 390 23.02 2.81 -1.03
C PRO A 390 21.93 1.91 -0.44
N SER A 391 22.24 1.21 0.65
CA SER A 391 21.27 0.36 1.36
C SER A 391 20.16 1.16 2.05
N ILE A 392 20.47 2.38 2.48
CA ILE A 392 19.57 3.31 3.18
C ILE A 392 19.68 4.68 2.50
N GLY A 393 18.56 5.40 2.37
CA GLY A 393 18.56 6.74 1.78
C GLY A 393 19.28 7.77 2.66
N SER A 394 19.68 8.90 2.08
CA SER A 394 20.25 10.03 2.83
C SER A 394 19.30 10.53 3.90
N PHE A 395 18.02 10.69 3.56
CA PHE A 395 16.99 11.15 4.50
C PHE A 395 16.80 10.18 5.69
N GLU A 396 16.71 8.88 5.40
CA GLU A 396 16.55 7.85 6.43
C GLU A 396 17.82 7.73 7.30
N THR A 397 19.00 7.87 6.70
CA THR A 397 20.27 7.93 7.42
C THR A 397 20.29 9.09 8.41
N GLU A 398 19.82 10.28 8.01
CA GLU A 398 19.72 11.45 8.88
C GLU A 398 18.77 11.20 10.06
N LEU A 399 17.57 10.66 9.80
CA LEU A 399 16.61 10.30 10.86
C LEU A 399 17.18 9.26 11.84
N LEU A 400 17.90 8.27 11.34
CA LEU A 400 18.57 7.26 12.17
C LEU A 400 19.65 7.90 13.05
N GLN A 401 20.49 8.77 12.48
CA GLN A 401 21.51 9.50 13.23
C GLN A 401 20.88 10.38 14.33
N ASN A 402 19.81 11.10 13.99
CA ASN A 402 19.06 11.94 14.95
C ASN A 402 18.46 11.09 16.10
N SER A 403 17.92 9.92 15.79
CA SER A 403 17.40 8.97 16.78
C SER A 403 18.50 8.45 17.72
N LEU A 404 19.66 8.05 17.17
CA LEU A 404 20.81 7.59 17.95
C LEU A 404 21.38 8.70 18.85
N GLN A 405 21.46 9.93 18.33
CA GLN A 405 21.90 11.09 19.11
C GLN A 405 20.94 11.38 20.26
N GLN A 406 19.62 11.38 20.01
CA GLN A 406 18.60 11.54 21.05
C GLN A 406 18.71 10.44 22.11
N ALA A 407 18.87 9.18 21.71
CA ALA A 407 19.05 8.06 22.64
C ALA A 407 20.28 8.27 23.53
N ARG A 408 21.42 8.68 22.95
CA ARG A 408 22.64 9.02 23.70
C ARG A 408 22.41 10.15 24.71
N THR A 409 21.76 11.25 24.30
CA THR A 409 21.43 12.36 25.20
C THR A 409 20.55 11.90 26.36
N ASN A 410 19.54 11.07 26.08
CA ASN A 410 18.68 10.51 27.11
C ASN A 410 19.42 9.58 28.07
N THR A 411 20.28 8.69 27.57
CA THR A 411 21.13 7.82 28.40
C THR A 411 22.06 8.65 29.30
N ASN A 412 22.75 9.65 28.75
CA ASN A 412 23.62 10.53 29.53
C ASN A 412 22.86 11.21 30.67
N ARG A 413 21.65 11.72 30.38
CA ARG A 413 20.80 12.36 31.40
C ARG A 413 20.32 11.39 32.47
N THR A 414 19.94 10.16 32.10
CA THR A 414 19.62 9.11 33.08
C THR A 414 20.81 8.81 33.99
N HIS A 415 22.04 8.78 33.45
CA HIS A 415 23.25 8.64 34.26
C HIS A 415 23.45 9.83 35.22
N THR A 416 23.24 11.07 34.74
CA THR A 416 23.33 12.28 35.58
C THR A 416 22.30 12.28 36.70
N LEU A 417 21.06 11.87 36.42
CA LEU A 417 20.00 11.73 37.42
C LEU A 417 20.30 10.62 38.44
N ALA A 418 20.80 9.47 37.97
CA ALA A 418 21.23 8.38 38.84
C ALA A 418 22.42 8.77 39.73
N ALA A 419 23.27 9.70 39.28
CA ALA A 419 24.37 10.26 40.05
C ALA A 419 23.93 11.32 41.09
N GLY A 420 22.63 11.60 41.22
CA GLY A 420 22.07 12.43 42.29
C GLY A 420 21.88 13.92 41.94
N ASP A 421 22.14 14.33 40.69
CA ASP A 421 21.91 15.71 40.25
C ASP A 421 20.44 15.89 39.81
N ALA A 422 19.60 16.34 40.73
CA ALA A 422 18.20 16.67 40.48
C ALA A 422 18.01 17.83 39.49
N GLY A 423 19.04 18.63 39.22
CA GLY A 423 19.04 19.71 38.22
C GLY A 423 19.04 19.22 36.78
N ALA A 424 19.29 17.92 36.55
CA ALA A 424 19.22 17.30 35.23
C ALA A 424 17.78 17.01 34.75
N LEU A 425 16.76 17.22 35.60
CA LEU A 425 15.36 17.17 35.19
C LEU A 425 14.97 18.48 34.49
N SER A 426 14.78 18.39 33.18
CA SER A 426 14.20 19.50 32.43
C SER A 426 12.77 19.78 32.88
N ASP A 427 12.45 21.06 33.08
CA ASP A 427 11.08 21.53 33.26
C ASP A 427 10.23 21.42 31.98
N VAL A 428 10.84 21.02 30.85
CA VAL A 428 10.17 20.87 29.56
C VAL A 428 10.45 19.50 28.93
N THR A 429 9.38 18.78 28.58
CA THR A 429 9.45 17.58 27.74
C THR A 429 8.78 17.86 26.41
N VAL A 430 9.41 17.47 25.30
CA VAL A 430 8.79 17.39 23.97
C VAL A 430 8.58 15.93 23.61
N ILE A 431 7.31 15.54 23.46
CA ILE A 431 6.90 14.26 22.87
C ILE A 431 6.59 14.55 21.40
N GLY A 432 7.40 14.05 20.48
CA GLY A 432 7.38 14.44 19.07
C GLY A 432 7.24 13.29 18.08
N ASP A 433 6.83 13.61 16.86
CA ASP A 433 6.83 12.71 15.70
C ASP A 433 8.10 12.87 14.82
N SER A 434 8.04 12.43 13.55
CA SER A 434 9.16 12.50 12.62
C SER A 434 9.61 13.94 12.31
N VAL A 435 8.70 14.93 12.37
CA VAL A 435 9.05 16.34 12.13
C VAL A 435 9.87 16.89 13.29
N ALA A 436 9.48 16.56 14.52
CA ALA A 436 10.26 16.89 15.71
C ALA A 436 11.62 16.16 15.72
N LEU A 437 11.65 14.88 15.31
CA LEU A 437 12.87 14.09 15.24
C LEU A 437 13.87 14.66 14.22
N ARG A 438 13.38 15.06 13.03
CA ARG A 438 14.18 15.77 12.03
C ARG A 438 14.77 17.08 12.57
N SER A 439 14.06 17.72 13.48
CA SER A 439 14.49 18.96 14.13
C SER A 439 15.47 18.76 15.29
N SER A 440 15.96 17.53 15.55
CA SER A 440 16.76 17.19 16.75
C SER A 440 18.02 18.05 16.89
N ALA A 441 18.76 18.28 15.80
CA ALA A 441 19.93 19.16 15.81
C ALA A 441 19.58 20.61 16.19
N ALA A 442 18.47 21.13 15.67
CA ALA A 442 17.99 22.48 16.01
C ALA A 442 17.48 22.56 17.46
N PHE A 443 16.84 21.51 18.00
CA PHE A 443 16.50 21.43 19.42
C PHE A 443 17.74 21.51 20.29
N ASN A 444 18.78 20.72 20.00
CA ASN A 444 20.05 20.77 20.76
C ASN A 444 20.74 22.14 20.69
N LYS A 445 20.60 22.85 19.56
CA LYS A 445 21.19 24.18 19.35
C LYS A 445 20.39 25.30 20.05
N LEU A 446 19.07 25.28 19.96
CA LEU A 446 18.20 26.43 20.34
C LEU A 446 17.47 26.25 21.68
N LEU A 447 17.30 25.01 22.11
CA LEU A 447 16.60 24.56 23.33
C LEU A 447 17.35 23.36 23.98
N PRO A 448 18.66 23.48 24.30
CA PRO A 448 19.47 22.38 24.84
C PRO A 448 18.93 21.81 26.16
N GLU A 449 18.14 22.59 26.89
CA GLU A 449 17.54 22.21 28.16
C GLU A 449 16.34 21.25 28.01
N VAL A 450 15.74 21.12 26.83
CA VAL A 450 14.50 20.36 26.63
C VAL A 450 14.76 18.85 26.56
N GLN A 451 13.90 18.06 27.21
CA GLN A 451 13.86 16.62 26.99
C GLN A 451 13.11 16.30 25.69
N LEU A 452 13.86 16.09 24.60
CA LEU A 452 13.30 15.60 23.33
C LEU A 452 13.13 14.08 23.36
N ASP A 453 11.90 13.65 23.10
CA ASP A 453 11.54 12.27 22.84
C ASP A 453 10.70 12.28 21.57
N ALA A 454 11.33 12.07 20.42
CA ALA A 454 10.70 12.03 19.11
C ALA A 454 10.94 10.69 18.41
N ALA A 455 9.98 10.23 17.60
CA ALA A 455 10.10 8.99 16.83
C ALA A 455 9.35 9.05 15.49
N VAL A 456 9.88 8.31 14.51
CA VAL A 456 9.25 8.14 13.19
C VAL A 456 7.87 7.50 13.34
N SER A 457 6.89 7.99 12.58
CA SER A 457 5.51 7.47 12.55
C SER A 457 4.79 7.48 13.91
N ARG A 458 5.22 8.31 14.86
CA ARG A 458 4.52 8.47 16.14
C ARG A 458 3.21 9.21 15.95
N ASN A 459 2.14 8.68 16.53
CA ASN A 459 0.78 9.23 16.54
C ASN A 459 0.34 9.59 17.98
N PHE A 460 -0.84 10.17 18.17
CA PHE A 460 -1.32 10.57 19.49
C PHE A 460 -1.48 9.39 20.45
N SER A 461 -1.98 8.24 19.99
CA SER A 461 -2.13 7.05 20.85
C SER A 461 -0.79 6.63 21.46
N LYS A 462 0.25 6.42 20.65
CA LYS A 462 1.59 6.07 21.14
C LYS A 462 2.20 7.17 22.02
N SER A 463 1.89 8.42 21.71
CA SER A 463 2.35 9.56 22.51
C SER A 463 1.66 9.61 23.87
N PHE A 464 0.40 9.15 23.95
CA PHE A 464 -0.36 9.08 25.18
C PHE A 464 0.18 7.99 26.11
N ASP A 465 0.60 6.84 25.57
CA ASP A 465 1.25 5.79 26.36
C ASP A 465 2.54 6.31 27.04
N ILE A 466 3.37 7.07 26.30
CA ILE A 466 4.58 7.70 26.86
C ILE A 466 4.22 8.73 27.93
N PHE A 467 3.21 9.56 27.65
CA PHE A 467 2.72 10.58 28.57
C PHE A 467 2.18 9.98 29.86
N GLU A 468 1.34 8.94 29.77
CA GLU A 468 0.76 8.24 30.90
C GLU A 468 1.84 7.52 31.72
N ASN A 469 2.78 6.85 31.07
CA ASN A 469 3.90 6.21 31.75
C ASN A 469 4.73 7.23 32.55
N ARG A 470 4.97 8.42 32.01
CA ARG A 470 5.67 9.51 32.72
C ARG A 470 4.88 10.06 33.90
N ILE A 471 3.54 10.12 33.80
CA ILE A 471 2.69 10.48 34.95
C ILE A 471 2.81 9.43 36.05
N GLN A 472 2.68 8.14 35.70
CA GLN A 472 2.76 7.03 36.66
C GLN A 472 4.11 6.98 37.38
N ASN A 473 5.20 7.28 36.66
CA ASN A 473 6.55 7.31 37.20
C ASN A 473 6.95 8.66 37.83
N LYS A 474 6.03 9.62 37.96
CA LYS A 474 6.30 10.99 38.48
C LYS A 474 7.46 11.70 37.75
N ALA A 475 7.63 11.40 36.47
CA ALA A 475 8.71 11.88 35.61
C ALA A 475 8.21 12.88 34.55
N LEU A 476 6.95 13.30 34.61
CA LEU A 476 6.40 14.28 33.69
C LEU A 476 6.95 15.69 34.01
N SER A 477 7.52 16.37 33.02
CA SER A 477 7.97 17.75 33.14
C SER A 477 6.81 18.73 33.37
N LYS A 478 7.07 19.89 33.99
CA LYS A 478 6.05 20.95 34.23
C LYS A 478 5.42 21.46 32.94
N ILE A 479 6.18 21.53 31.85
CA ILE A 479 5.70 21.89 30.52
C ILE A 479 5.82 20.66 29.62
N VAL A 480 4.70 20.26 29.02
CA VAL A 480 4.64 19.14 28.08
C VAL A 480 4.31 19.69 26.71
N VAL A 481 5.18 19.46 25.74
CA VAL A 481 4.97 19.82 24.33
C VAL A 481 4.58 18.55 23.57
N LEU A 482 3.39 18.55 23.01
CA LEU A 482 2.92 17.55 22.05
C LEU A 482 3.26 18.05 20.65
N ALA A 483 4.39 17.60 20.13
CA ALA A 483 4.89 17.87 18.78
C ALA A 483 4.52 16.70 17.85
N VAL A 484 3.25 16.29 17.92
CA VAL A 484 2.68 15.14 17.23
C VAL A 484 1.36 15.59 16.66
N GLY A 485 1.14 15.38 15.37
CA GLY A 485 -0.15 15.73 14.77
C GLY A 485 -0.30 15.31 13.31
N VAL A 486 0.78 15.35 12.53
CA VAL A 486 0.67 15.03 11.10
C VAL A 486 0.36 13.56 10.84
N ASN A 487 0.72 12.68 11.78
CA ASN A 487 0.38 11.25 11.79
C ASN A 487 -0.92 10.95 12.57
N SER A 488 -1.73 11.95 12.89
CA SER A 488 -2.94 11.80 13.72
C SER A 488 -4.03 12.78 13.30
N LEU A 489 -4.28 12.82 11.98
CA LEU A 489 -5.29 13.70 11.39
C LEU A 489 -6.72 13.16 11.58
N ASP A 490 -6.87 11.87 11.87
CA ASP A 490 -8.13 11.21 12.20
C ASP A 490 -8.28 11.07 13.71
N ASN A 491 -9.52 11.07 14.21
CA ASN A 491 -9.86 10.93 15.65
C ASN A 491 -9.16 11.91 16.63
N TYR A 492 -8.44 12.91 16.13
CA TYR A 492 -7.67 13.90 16.91
C TYR A 492 -8.42 14.51 18.09
N LYS A 493 -9.74 14.71 17.99
CA LYS A 493 -10.57 15.22 19.09
C LYS A 493 -10.58 14.27 20.28
N THR A 494 -10.81 12.99 20.00
CA THR A 494 -10.83 11.94 21.03
C THR A 494 -9.46 11.80 21.65
N ASP A 495 -8.41 11.77 20.82
CA ASP A 495 -7.06 11.55 21.28
C ASP A 495 -6.54 12.72 22.14
N LEU A 496 -6.68 13.97 21.67
CA LEU A 496 -6.31 15.15 22.44
C LEU A 496 -7.11 15.27 23.75
N SER A 497 -8.37 14.82 23.77
CA SER A 497 -9.17 14.84 24.99
C SER A 497 -8.58 13.95 26.10
N GLN A 498 -7.89 12.86 25.75
CA GLN A 498 -7.23 11.99 26.71
C GLN A 498 -6.08 12.72 27.42
N PHE A 499 -5.20 13.40 26.66
CA PHE A 499 -4.13 14.23 27.24
C PHE A 499 -4.67 15.31 28.16
N ILE A 500 -5.71 16.03 27.71
CA ILE A 500 -6.32 17.11 28.49
C ILE A 500 -6.90 16.58 29.80
N LYS A 501 -7.59 15.43 29.76
CA LYS A 501 -8.18 14.82 30.96
C LYS A 501 -7.11 14.37 31.94
N SER A 502 -6.10 13.66 31.44
CA SER A 502 -5.07 13.01 32.27
C SER A 502 -3.93 13.92 32.73
N LEU A 503 -3.78 15.13 32.16
CA LEU A 503 -2.76 16.09 32.59
C LEU A 503 -2.88 16.37 34.12
N PRO A 504 -1.85 16.16 34.93
CA PRO A 504 -1.92 16.44 36.36
C PRO A 504 -1.96 17.94 36.65
N LYS A 505 -2.38 18.31 37.87
CA LYS A 505 -2.29 19.70 38.34
C LYS A 505 -0.83 20.14 38.45
N GLY A 506 -0.54 21.41 38.21
CA GLY A 506 0.81 21.98 38.21
C GLY A 506 1.53 21.88 36.86
N HIS A 507 0.91 21.26 35.85
CA HIS A 507 1.48 21.13 34.50
C HIS A 507 0.80 22.05 33.49
N ARG A 508 1.52 22.31 32.40
CA ARG A 508 1.05 23.05 31.22
C ARG A 508 1.23 22.21 29.97
N LEU A 509 0.32 22.38 29.01
CA LEU A 509 0.33 21.66 27.75
C LEU A 509 0.59 22.61 26.60
N ILE A 510 1.48 22.25 25.69
CA ILE A 510 1.72 22.92 24.42
C ILE A 510 1.38 21.96 23.31
N ILE A 511 0.57 22.39 22.35
CA ILE A 511 0.22 21.59 21.17
C ILE A 511 0.87 22.24 19.96
N VAL A 512 1.65 21.49 19.20
CA VAL A 512 2.24 21.94 17.93
C VAL A 512 1.30 21.53 16.81
N THR A 513 0.76 22.51 16.08
CA THR A 513 -0.23 22.23 15.02
C THR A 513 0.40 21.46 13.86
N PRO A 514 -0.29 20.50 13.25
CA PRO A 514 0.25 19.75 12.12
C PRO A 514 0.38 20.61 10.85
N TYR A 515 1.25 20.20 9.93
CA TYR A 515 1.31 20.73 8.57
C TYR A 515 1.47 19.57 7.58
N ASN A 516 0.68 19.58 6.50
CA ASN A 516 0.84 18.66 5.38
C ASN A 516 0.30 19.31 4.09
N ALA A 517 1.22 19.68 3.20
CA ALA A 517 0.91 20.35 1.94
C ALA A 517 -0.03 19.53 1.03
N LYS A 518 -0.07 18.20 1.19
CA LYS A 518 -0.92 17.28 0.39
C LYS A 518 -2.30 17.05 1.01
N ASN A 519 -2.54 17.50 2.24
CA ASN A 519 -3.81 17.32 2.93
C ASN A 519 -4.26 18.58 3.70
N MET A 520 -4.11 19.74 3.07
CA MET A 520 -4.36 21.03 3.71
C MET A 520 -5.76 21.17 4.33
N SER A 521 -6.78 20.58 3.71
CA SER A 521 -8.17 20.63 4.23
C SER A 521 -8.31 19.98 5.61
N GLN A 522 -7.80 18.74 5.75
CA GLN A 522 -7.89 18.03 7.02
C GLN A 522 -7.01 18.67 8.08
N VAL A 523 -5.80 19.08 7.70
CA VAL A 523 -4.83 19.71 8.62
C VAL A 523 -5.36 21.04 9.15
N THR A 524 -6.04 21.83 8.32
CA THR A 524 -6.71 23.09 8.74
C THR A 524 -7.78 22.80 9.79
N THR A 525 -8.58 21.75 9.58
CA THR A 525 -9.63 21.36 10.53
C THR A 525 -9.07 20.95 11.89
N VAL A 526 -7.95 20.21 11.90
CA VAL A 526 -7.23 19.83 13.14
C VAL A 526 -6.69 21.07 13.84
N ARG A 527 -5.99 21.94 13.11
CA ARG A 527 -5.44 23.20 13.64
C ARG A 527 -6.51 24.07 14.28
N ASP A 528 -7.65 24.26 13.62
CA ASP A 528 -8.74 25.11 14.13
C ASP A 528 -9.28 24.57 15.47
N TYR A 529 -9.36 23.24 15.60
CA TYR A 529 -9.71 22.62 16.86
C TYR A 529 -8.65 22.84 17.94
N GLU A 530 -7.36 22.69 17.65
CA GLU A 530 -6.26 22.93 18.60
C GLU A 530 -6.24 24.40 19.07
N LEU A 531 -6.45 25.34 18.16
CA LEU A 531 -6.60 26.77 18.50
C LEU A 531 -7.83 27.02 19.38
N SER A 532 -8.92 26.28 19.20
CA SER A 532 -10.10 26.37 20.08
C SER A 532 -9.80 25.87 21.50
N LEU A 533 -8.95 24.84 21.65
CA LEU A 533 -8.53 24.33 22.96
C LEU A 533 -7.72 25.37 23.74
N MET A 534 -6.84 26.11 23.06
CA MET A 534 -6.07 27.22 23.66
C MET A 534 -6.97 28.33 24.24
N LYS A 535 -8.12 28.59 23.60
CA LYS A 535 -9.12 29.56 24.08
C LYS A 535 -9.92 29.01 25.26
N LYS A 536 -10.21 27.70 25.26
CA LYS A 536 -11.01 27.03 26.28
C LYS A 536 -10.23 26.77 27.58
N TYR A 537 -8.95 26.44 27.50
CA TYR A 537 -8.12 26.06 28.64
C TYR A 537 -6.97 27.03 28.84
N ASN A 538 -6.88 27.64 30.01
CA ASN A 538 -5.85 28.64 30.34
C ASN A 538 -4.43 28.04 30.43
N TYR A 539 -4.30 26.73 30.67
CA TYR A 539 -3.03 26.00 30.76
C TYR A 539 -2.58 25.35 29.44
N ILE A 540 -3.32 25.56 28.34
CA ILE A 540 -2.97 25.04 27.00
C ILE A 540 -2.48 26.18 26.12
N THR A 541 -1.29 26.05 25.55
CA THR A 541 -0.73 26.98 24.54
C THR A 541 -0.57 26.26 23.21
N VAL A 542 -0.68 26.98 22.09
CA VAL A 542 -0.46 26.41 20.76
C VAL A 542 0.80 27.00 20.14
N ALA A 543 1.67 26.13 19.64
CA ALA A 543 2.75 26.46 18.72
C ALA A 543 2.23 26.25 17.28
N ASP A 544 1.84 27.34 16.61
CA ASP A 544 1.13 27.28 15.32
C ASP A 544 2.11 27.04 14.16
N TRP A 545 2.67 25.83 14.11
CA TRP A 545 3.58 25.41 13.05
C TRP A 545 2.93 25.45 11.68
N TYR A 546 1.63 25.18 11.56
CA TYR A 546 0.90 25.30 10.31
C TYR A 546 1.06 26.70 9.72
N LYS A 547 0.85 27.73 10.55
CA LYS A 547 1.00 29.12 10.11
C LYS A 547 2.42 29.41 9.61
N VAL A 548 3.42 29.05 10.42
CA VAL A 548 4.85 29.24 10.04
C VAL A 548 5.17 28.50 8.74
N ALA A 549 4.76 27.23 8.63
CA ALA A 549 4.93 26.42 7.43
C ALA A 549 4.30 27.05 6.18
N THR A 550 3.10 27.64 6.30
CA THR A 550 2.43 28.31 5.18
C THR A 550 3.06 29.65 4.79
N GLU A 551 3.66 30.37 5.76
CA GLU A 551 4.32 31.66 5.53
C GLU A 551 5.70 31.50 4.88
N HIS A 552 6.27 30.29 4.90
CA HIS A 552 7.59 29.96 4.40
C HIS A 552 7.57 28.88 3.29
N PRO A 553 7.00 29.17 2.09
CA PRO A 553 6.92 28.21 1.00
C PRO A 553 8.29 27.68 0.52
N GLU A 554 9.37 28.45 0.73
CA GLU A 554 10.73 28.15 0.33
C GLU A 554 11.31 26.88 0.98
N ILE A 555 10.87 26.53 2.21
CA ILE A 555 11.40 25.37 2.93
C ILE A 555 10.85 24.04 2.39
N TRP A 556 9.90 24.06 1.45
CA TRP A 556 9.19 22.88 0.95
C TRP A 556 9.69 22.39 -0.41
N GLY A 557 10.67 23.06 -1.02
CA GLY A 557 11.21 22.68 -2.33
C GLY A 557 11.68 21.23 -2.39
N ASN A 558 11.12 20.44 -3.31
CA ASN A 558 11.45 19.02 -3.52
C ASN A 558 11.30 18.12 -2.27
N THR A 559 10.31 18.41 -1.41
CA THR A 559 10.00 17.65 -0.20
C THR A 559 8.80 16.71 -0.38
N ASP A 560 8.43 15.99 0.68
CA ASP A 560 7.19 15.20 0.73
C ASP A 560 5.94 16.03 1.09
N GLY A 561 6.11 17.31 1.44
CA GLY A 561 5.05 18.22 1.89
C GLY A 561 4.80 18.19 3.40
N VAL A 562 5.60 17.46 4.18
CA VAL A 562 5.52 17.32 5.65
C VAL A 562 6.88 17.62 6.30
N HIS A 563 7.95 17.06 5.74
CA HIS A 563 9.33 17.28 6.14
C HIS A 563 9.94 18.38 5.27
N TYR A 564 10.34 19.48 5.89
CA TYR A 564 11.03 20.57 5.20
C TYR A 564 12.39 20.10 4.62
N SER A 565 12.90 20.86 3.65
CA SER A 565 14.14 20.58 2.93
C SER A 565 15.34 20.38 3.87
N ASP A 566 16.23 19.47 3.50
CA ASP A 566 17.56 19.25 4.10
C ASP A 566 18.65 20.09 3.44
N SER A 567 18.33 20.93 2.45
CA SER A 567 19.31 21.79 1.79
C SER A 567 19.99 22.78 2.74
N ASP A 568 19.30 23.16 3.83
CA ASP A 568 19.78 24.06 4.86
C ASP A 568 19.06 23.79 6.20
N THR A 569 19.39 24.57 7.23
CA THR A 569 18.77 24.45 8.56
C THR A 569 17.53 25.33 8.75
N THR A 570 17.11 26.11 7.77
CA THR A 570 16.07 27.14 7.92
C THR A 570 14.76 26.52 8.41
N GLY A 571 14.31 25.42 7.80
CA GLY A 571 13.09 24.74 8.20
C GLY A 571 13.11 24.23 9.64
N ALA A 572 14.23 23.62 10.06
CA ALA A 572 14.41 23.12 11.41
C ALA A 572 14.50 24.26 12.44
N ASP A 573 15.25 25.31 12.13
CA ASP A 573 15.41 26.49 12.98
C ASP A 573 14.06 27.22 13.16
N LEU A 574 13.23 27.33 12.12
CA LEU A 574 11.87 27.87 12.19
C LEU A 574 10.94 27.02 13.06
N TYR A 575 10.95 25.70 12.87
CA TYR A 575 10.14 24.76 13.65
C TYR A 575 10.44 24.88 15.15
N VAL A 576 11.72 24.80 15.51
CA VAL A 576 12.15 24.85 16.92
C VAL A 576 11.97 26.26 17.49
N SER A 577 12.18 27.31 16.72
CA SER A 577 11.91 28.69 17.16
C SER A 577 10.42 28.92 17.46
N ASN A 578 9.51 28.31 16.70
CA ASN A 578 8.08 28.34 16.96
C ASN A 578 7.74 27.65 18.29
N VAL A 579 8.31 26.46 18.54
CA VAL A 579 8.15 25.75 19.82
C VAL A 579 8.72 26.56 20.98
N LYS A 580 9.91 27.17 20.81
CA LYS A 580 10.55 28.05 21.82
C LYS A 580 9.65 29.22 22.21
N LYS A 581 9.07 29.92 21.23
CA LYS A 581 8.11 31.01 21.47
C LYS A 581 6.89 30.52 22.28
N ALA A 582 6.37 29.34 21.96
CA ALA A 582 5.24 28.76 22.69
C ALA A 582 5.60 28.38 24.14
N ILE A 583 6.80 27.86 24.39
CA ILE A 583 7.30 27.56 25.74
C ILE A 583 7.36 28.85 26.58
N GLN A 584 7.95 29.91 26.03
CA GLN A 584 8.04 31.21 26.71
C GLN A 584 6.65 31.79 27.02
N LYS A 585 5.71 31.69 26.07
CA LYS A 585 4.31 32.13 26.27
C LYS A 585 3.59 31.28 27.31
N SER A 586 3.81 29.97 27.31
CA SER A 586 3.18 29.04 28.26
C SER A 586 3.61 29.32 29.69
N ALA A 587 4.88 29.69 29.90
CA ALA A 587 5.39 30.06 31.23
C ALA A 587 4.62 31.22 31.89
N GLN A 588 4.01 32.11 31.10
CA GLN A 588 3.19 33.23 31.58
C GLN A 588 1.73 32.86 31.87
N ARG A 589 1.31 31.62 31.55
CA ARG A 589 -0.06 31.15 31.76
C ARG A 589 -0.19 30.31 33.02
N ALA A 590 -1.42 30.14 33.50
CA ALA A 590 -1.72 29.28 34.64
C ALA A 590 -1.34 27.82 34.33
N ALA A 591 -0.95 27.06 35.35
CA ALA A 591 -0.93 25.61 35.28
C ALA A 591 -2.34 25.06 35.53
N LYS A 592 -2.60 23.82 35.09
CA LYS A 592 -3.83 23.08 35.42
C LYS A 592 -3.94 22.87 36.93
#